data_AF-A0A6P6KKC7-F1
#
_entry.id   AF-A0A6P6KKC7-F1
#
_cell.length_a   1.000
_cell.length_b   1.000
_cell.length_c   1.000
_cell.angle_alpha   90.00
_cell.angle_beta   90.00
_cell.angle_gamma   90.00
#
_symmetry.space_group_name_H-M   'P 1'
#
loop_
_entity.id
_entity.type
_entity.pdbx_description
1 polymer ?
#
loop_
_entity_poly.entity_id
_entity_poly.type
_entity_poly.pdbx_seq_one_letter_code
_entity_poly.pdbx_strand_id
1 'polypeptide(L)'
;MDLTTLPDKVAIQLNDAHPALTIPELMRILMDDEKLTWDTAWDITVCTCAYTNHTVLPEALECWPGDLFQNLLPRHLEIIYERISALYPGYYGRLRRMSLIEEDGQKKINMAHLCIVGSHAVNGMAQIHSDIIKDTVSSCHHPLHSPSLFSLNVLSVLWVTTHTKQSCCFP
;
A
#
# COMPACT_ATOMS: atom_id res chain seq x y z
N MET A 1 -21.58 -0.57 17.05
CA MET A 1 -20.38 -1.41 17.16
C MET A 1 -19.21 -0.46 17.28
N ASP A 2 -18.28 -0.66 18.21
CA ASP A 2 -17.11 0.21 18.32
C ASP A 2 -16.07 -0.19 17.28
N LEU A 3 -15.97 0.62 16.22
CA LEU A 3 -15.08 0.36 15.08
C LEU A 3 -13.60 0.55 15.41
N THR A 4 -13.27 1.16 16.56
CA THR A 4 -11.86 1.27 17.00
C THR A 4 -11.23 -0.08 17.27
N THR A 5 -12.04 -1.11 17.55
CA THR A 5 -11.59 -2.50 17.76
C THR A 5 -11.50 -3.32 16.46
N LEU A 6 -11.78 -2.71 15.31
CA LEU A 6 -11.73 -3.39 14.01
C LEU A 6 -10.37 -4.05 13.72
N PRO A 7 -9.21 -3.40 14.00
CA PRO A 7 -7.90 -4.01 13.75
C PRO A 7 -7.64 -5.28 14.57
N ASP A 8 -8.28 -5.44 15.73
CA ASP A 8 -8.14 -6.64 16.57
C ASP A 8 -8.91 -7.85 16.02
N LYS A 9 -9.83 -7.60 15.07
CA LYS A 9 -10.76 -8.60 14.54
C LYS A 9 -10.53 -8.88 13.06
N VAL A 10 -9.98 -7.92 12.33
CA VAL A 10 -9.83 -7.97 10.88
C VAL A 10 -8.41 -7.60 10.51
N ALA A 11 -7.80 -8.43 9.65
CA ALA A 11 -6.55 -8.13 8.99
C ALA A 11 -6.75 -8.28 7.48
N ILE A 12 -6.36 -7.26 6.73
CA ILE A 12 -6.45 -7.21 5.27
C ILE A 12 -5.04 -7.30 4.70
N GLN A 13 -4.77 -8.37 3.95
CA GLN A 13 -3.52 -8.53 3.22
C GLN A 13 -3.66 -8.04 1.79
N LEU A 14 -2.90 -7.01 1.43
CA LEU A 14 -2.75 -6.48 0.07
C LEU A 14 -1.67 -7.29 -0.64
N ASN A 15 -2.09 -8.18 -1.53
CA ASN A 15 -1.21 -8.99 -2.34
C ASN A 15 -0.86 -8.26 -3.64
N ASP A 16 0.32 -7.66 -3.68
CA ASP A 16 0.74 -6.70 -4.72
C ASP A 16 -0.10 -5.41 -4.72
N ALA A 17 0.12 -4.54 -5.71
CA ALA A 17 -0.50 -3.21 -5.79
C ALA A 17 -1.95 -3.20 -6.31
N HIS A 18 -2.45 -4.30 -6.87
CA HIS A 18 -3.80 -4.36 -7.45
C HIS A 18 -4.93 -4.03 -6.44
N PRO A 19 -4.92 -4.54 -5.19
CA PRO A 19 -5.93 -4.19 -4.19
C PRO A 19 -5.64 -2.86 -3.46
N ALA A 20 -4.73 -2.01 -3.93
CA ALA A 20 -4.34 -0.77 -3.23
C ALA A 20 -5.51 0.18 -2.95
N LEU A 21 -6.58 0.13 -3.76
CA LEU A 21 -7.82 0.89 -3.55
C LEU A 21 -8.56 0.52 -2.26
N THR A 22 -8.22 -0.61 -1.63
CA THR A 22 -8.78 -1.00 -0.33
C THR A 22 -8.50 0.05 0.75
N ILE A 23 -7.34 0.70 0.70
CA ILE A 23 -6.95 1.75 1.65
C ILE A 23 -7.91 2.95 1.55
N PRO A 24 -8.03 3.64 0.40
CA PRO A 24 -8.94 4.78 0.29
C PRO A 24 -10.41 4.37 0.39
N GLU A 25 -10.80 3.15 0.02
CA GLU A 25 -12.18 2.68 0.22
C GLU A 25 -12.53 2.45 1.69
N LEU A 26 -11.61 1.86 2.47
CA LEU A 26 -11.81 1.69 3.90
C LEU A 26 -11.91 3.06 4.59
N MET A 27 -11.04 4.00 4.22
CA MET A 27 -11.13 5.40 4.67
C MET A 27 -12.48 6.02 4.31
N ARG A 28 -12.95 5.85 3.07
CA ARG A 28 -14.23 6.38 2.62
C ARG A 28 -15.38 5.84 3.47
N ILE A 29 -15.45 4.53 3.70
CA ILE A 29 -16.51 3.92 4.51
C ILE A 29 -16.45 4.45 5.95
N LEU A 30 -15.26 4.45 6.57
CA LEU A 30 -15.09 4.86 7.96
C LEU A 30 -15.45 6.34 8.19
N MET A 31 -15.17 7.22 7.24
CA MET A 31 -15.46 8.65 7.36
C MET A 31 -16.85 9.02 6.84
N ASP A 32 -17.21 8.55 5.65
CA ASP A 32 -18.42 9.00 4.97
C ASP A 32 -19.65 8.24 5.45
N ASP A 33 -19.53 6.94 5.72
CA ASP A 33 -20.68 6.11 6.12
C ASP A 33 -20.74 6.01 7.66
N GLU A 34 -19.61 5.76 8.32
CA GLU A 34 -19.51 5.56 9.77
C GLU A 34 -19.17 6.83 10.58
N LYS A 35 -18.93 7.96 9.89
CA LYS A 35 -18.75 9.31 10.47
C LYS A 35 -17.60 9.44 11.48
N LEU A 36 -16.55 8.64 11.33
CA LEU A 36 -15.33 8.77 12.11
C LEU A 36 -14.50 9.99 11.68
N THR A 37 -13.68 10.49 12.60
CA THR A 37 -12.69 11.53 12.27
C THR A 37 -11.60 10.96 11.37
N TRP A 38 -10.97 11.84 10.59
CA TRP A 38 -9.88 11.47 9.69
C TRP A 38 -8.77 10.67 10.40
N ASP A 39 -8.28 11.18 11.54
CA ASP A 39 -7.18 10.57 12.28
C ASP A 39 -7.53 9.17 12.80
N THR A 40 -8.75 8.99 13.33
CA THR A 40 -9.22 7.69 13.82
C THR A 40 -9.42 6.71 12.68
N ALA A 41 -10.05 7.13 11.58
CA ALA A 41 -10.24 6.29 10.41
C ALA A 41 -8.90 5.85 9.80
N TRP A 42 -7.92 6.75 9.77
CA TRP A 42 -6.59 6.47 9.24
C TRP A 42 -5.82 5.47 10.11
N ASP A 43 -5.86 5.65 11.44
CA ASP A 43 -5.22 4.73 12.38
C ASP A 43 -5.80 3.31 12.25
N ILE A 44 -7.12 3.19 12.20
CA ILE A 44 -7.81 1.92 11.96
C ILE A 44 -7.37 1.30 10.63
N THR A 45 -7.33 2.10 9.55
CA THR A 45 -6.97 1.62 8.20
C THR A 45 -5.54 1.07 8.17
N VAL A 46 -4.57 1.82 8.72
CA VAL A 46 -3.17 1.38 8.77
C VAL A 46 -3.00 0.11 9.60
N CYS A 47 -3.63 0.06 10.78
CA CYS A 47 -3.56 -1.12 11.65
C CYS A 47 -4.27 -2.34 11.07
N THR A 48 -5.25 -2.15 10.18
CA THR A 48 -5.99 -3.24 9.53
C THR A 48 -5.25 -3.78 8.29
N CYS A 49 -4.50 -2.94 7.56
CA CYS A 49 -3.89 -3.29 6.28
C CYS A 49 -2.41 -3.70 6.40
N ALA A 50 -2.03 -4.76 5.70
CA ALA A 50 -0.64 -5.20 5.51
C ALA A 50 -0.37 -5.42 4.01
N TYR A 51 0.84 -5.12 3.54
CA TYR A 51 1.18 -5.16 2.11
C TYR A 51 2.33 -6.14 1.82
N THR A 52 2.15 -6.96 0.78
CA THR A 52 3.23 -7.78 0.22
C THR A 52 3.54 -7.29 -1.19
N ASN A 53 4.78 -6.87 -1.41
CA ASN A 53 5.25 -6.48 -2.73
C ASN A 53 5.94 -7.66 -3.42
N HIS A 54 5.64 -7.86 -4.71
CA HIS A 54 6.24 -8.91 -5.56
C HIS A 54 7.22 -8.37 -6.60
N THR A 55 7.34 -7.04 -6.72
CA THR A 55 8.03 -6.40 -7.85
C THR A 55 8.90 -5.24 -7.40
N VAL A 56 10.19 -5.29 -7.73
CA VAL A 56 11.16 -4.19 -7.53
C VAL A 56 11.36 -3.30 -8.75
N LEU A 57 10.95 -3.77 -9.93
CA LEU A 57 11.20 -3.07 -11.19
C LEU A 57 10.32 -1.82 -11.26
N PRO A 58 10.88 -0.60 -11.32
CA PRO A 58 10.12 0.63 -11.36
C PRO A 58 9.12 0.68 -12.51
N GLU A 59 9.46 0.07 -13.65
CA GLU A 59 8.63 0.02 -14.86
C GLU A 59 7.41 -0.88 -14.70
N ALA A 60 7.44 -1.81 -13.75
CA ALA A 60 6.37 -2.74 -13.46
C ALA A 60 5.54 -2.31 -12.23
N LEU A 61 5.87 -1.17 -11.61
CA LEU A 61 5.03 -0.59 -10.57
C LEU A 61 3.75 -0.01 -11.20
N GLU A 62 2.62 -0.36 -10.59
CA GLU A 62 1.31 0.08 -11.06
C GLU A 62 1.13 1.59 -10.83
N CYS A 63 1.05 2.33 -11.93
CA CYS A 63 0.89 3.78 -11.96
C CYS A 63 -0.33 4.16 -12.79
N TRP A 64 -1.34 4.75 -12.16
CA TRP A 64 -2.58 5.16 -12.84
C TRP A 64 -2.64 6.66 -13.12
N PRO A 65 -3.18 7.11 -14.26
CA PRO A 65 -3.40 8.54 -14.48
C PRO A 65 -4.38 9.12 -13.45
N GLY A 66 -4.05 10.26 -12.85
CA GLY A 66 -4.90 10.99 -11.91
C GLY A 66 -6.22 11.44 -12.54
N ASP A 67 -6.22 11.74 -13.84
CA ASP A 67 -7.44 12.08 -14.58
C ASP A 67 -8.43 10.91 -14.63
N LEU A 68 -7.92 9.67 -14.68
CA LEU A 68 -8.76 8.48 -14.62
C LEU A 68 -9.46 8.38 -13.26
N PHE A 69 -8.70 8.60 -12.18
CA PHE A 69 -9.24 8.65 -10.83
C PHE A 69 -10.25 9.78 -10.65
N GLN A 70 -9.99 10.96 -11.21
CA GLN A 70 -10.89 12.10 -11.10
C GLN A 70 -12.26 11.80 -11.75
N ASN A 71 -12.26 11.06 -12.86
CA ASN A 71 -13.49 10.72 -13.57
C ASN A 71 -14.24 9.53 -12.95
N LEU A 72 -13.53 8.51 -12.48
CA LEU A 72 -14.15 7.26 -11.98
C LEU A 72 -14.36 7.24 -10.46
N LEU A 73 -13.39 7.74 -9.70
CA LEU A 73 -13.30 7.63 -8.25
C LEU A 73 -12.88 8.96 -7.60
N PRO A 74 -13.67 10.04 -7.78
CA PRO A 74 -13.30 11.37 -7.30
C PRO A 74 -13.11 11.42 -5.79
N ARG A 75 -13.90 10.66 -5.02
CA ARG A 75 -13.79 10.62 -3.55
C ARG A 75 -12.51 9.95 -3.08
N HIS A 76 -12.09 8.85 -3.72
CA HIS A 76 -10.82 8.18 -3.41
C HIS A 76 -9.64 9.09 -3.71
N LEU A 77 -9.73 9.86 -4.79
CA LEU A 77 -8.71 10.83 -5.16
C LEU A 77 -8.54 11.91 -4.09
N GLU A 78 -9.63 12.45 -3.55
CA GLU A 78 -9.59 13.41 -2.44
C GLU A 78 -8.87 12.85 -1.21
N ILE A 79 -9.21 11.63 -0.80
CA ILE A 79 -8.58 10.93 0.35
C ILE A 79 -7.08 10.75 0.10
N ILE A 80 -6.69 10.32 -1.10
CA ILE A 80 -5.28 10.15 -1.46
C ILE A 80 -4.54 11.50 -1.36
N TYR A 81 -5.12 12.58 -1.90
CA TYR A 81 -4.52 13.91 -1.84
C TYR A 81 -4.38 14.46 -0.43
N GLU A 82 -5.40 14.30 0.42
CA GLU A 82 -5.38 14.78 1.80
C GLU A 82 -4.27 14.07 2.59
N ARG A 83 -4.12 12.75 2.42
CA ARG A 83 -3.01 12.00 3.03
C ARG A 83 -1.64 12.51 2.54
N ILE A 84 -1.48 12.71 1.24
CA ILE A 84 -0.22 13.19 0.66
C ILE A 84 0.14 14.58 1.23
N SER A 85 -0.84 15.48 1.31
CA SER A 85 -0.65 16.83 1.84
C SER A 85 -0.20 16.82 3.30
N ALA A 86 -0.77 15.94 4.11
CA ALA A 86 -0.40 15.79 5.52
C ALA A 86 1.05 15.28 5.72
N LEU A 87 1.56 14.45 4.82
CA LEU A 87 2.92 13.89 4.91
C LEU A 87 4.01 14.90 4.54
N TYR A 88 3.72 15.90 3.70
CA TYR A 88 4.72 16.84 3.18
C TYR A 88 4.25 18.30 3.23
N PRO A 89 4.02 18.88 4.42
CA PRO A 89 3.68 20.28 4.53
C PRO A 89 4.82 21.14 3.96
N GLY A 90 4.56 21.84 2.85
CA GLY A 90 5.47 22.81 2.23
C GLY A 90 6.57 22.26 1.31
N TYR A 91 6.61 20.95 1.02
CA TYR A 91 7.67 20.33 0.20
C TYR A 91 7.20 19.82 -1.17
N TYR A 92 6.75 20.75 -2.04
CA TYR A 92 6.30 20.45 -3.40
C TYR A 92 7.35 19.72 -4.27
N GLY A 93 8.64 20.00 -4.08
CA GLY A 93 9.72 19.36 -4.85
C GLY A 93 10.05 17.93 -4.42
N ARG A 94 9.74 17.54 -3.17
CA ARG A 94 9.90 16.16 -2.68
C ARG A 94 8.65 15.35 -2.95
N LEU A 95 7.46 15.98 -2.93
CA LEU A 95 6.24 15.43 -3.52
C LEU A 95 6.57 14.90 -4.91
N ARG A 96 7.11 15.68 -5.85
CA ARG A 96 7.45 15.23 -7.22
C ARG A 96 8.26 13.91 -7.37
N ARG A 97 9.12 13.56 -6.41
CA ARG A 97 9.94 12.32 -6.44
C ARG A 97 9.30 11.14 -5.73
N MET A 98 8.43 11.44 -4.77
CA MET A 98 7.75 10.46 -3.92
C MET A 98 6.30 10.24 -4.29
N SER A 99 5.77 11.19 -5.05
CA SER A 99 4.40 11.30 -5.39
C SER A 99 4.08 10.04 -6.14
N LEU A 100 3.18 9.29 -5.56
CA LEU A 100 1.84 9.08 -6.07
C LEU A 100 1.36 9.99 -7.24
N ILE A 101 2.20 10.71 -8.02
CA ILE A 101 1.99 11.72 -9.08
C ILE A 101 3.33 12.02 -9.77
N GLU A 102 3.75 11.23 -10.76
CA GLU A 102 4.85 11.64 -11.63
C GLU A 102 4.48 12.92 -12.39
N GLU A 103 5.34 13.94 -12.43
CA GLU A 103 5.11 15.16 -13.23
C GLU A 103 6.10 15.22 -14.41
N ASP A 104 5.82 14.39 -15.41
CA ASP A 104 6.25 14.57 -16.81
C ASP A 104 4.99 14.76 -17.67
N GLY A 105 4.27 15.86 -17.40
CA GLY A 105 3.09 16.30 -18.16
C GLY A 105 1.74 15.72 -17.75
N GLN A 106 1.68 14.55 -17.11
CA GLN A 106 0.44 13.95 -16.60
C GLN A 106 0.59 13.43 -15.17
N LYS A 107 -0.30 13.87 -14.28
CA LYS A 107 -0.38 13.38 -12.91
C LYS A 107 -0.66 11.87 -12.91
N LYS A 108 0.20 11.05 -12.32
CA LYS A 108 -0.05 9.59 -12.11
C LYS A 108 -0.35 9.27 -10.66
N ILE A 109 -0.59 8.02 -10.28
CA ILE A 109 -0.76 7.52 -8.91
C ILE A 109 -0.04 6.19 -8.77
N ASN A 110 1.08 6.19 -8.06
CA ASN A 110 1.87 5.00 -7.76
C ASN A 110 1.20 4.19 -6.64
N MET A 111 0.55 3.11 -7.02
CA MET A 111 -0.26 2.30 -6.09
C MET A 111 0.59 1.58 -5.05
N ALA A 112 1.84 1.24 -5.37
CA ALA A 112 2.75 0.63 -4.40
C ALA A 112 3.08 1.60 -3.26
N HIS A 113 3.31 2.88 -3.57
CA HIS A 113 3.50 3.92 -2.53
C HIS A 113 2.25 4.10 -1.67
N LEU A 114 1.05 4.00 -2.26
CA LEU A 114 -0.20 4.06 -1.50
C LEU A 114 -0.28 2.92 -0.49
N CYS A 115 0.03 1.69 -0.93
CA CYS A 115 0.07 0.50 -0.08
C CYS A 115 1.05 0.65 1.08
N ILE A 116 2.26 1.15 0.81
CA ILE A 116 3.31 1.33 1.83
C ILE A 116 2.88 2.34 2.89
N VAL A 117 2.27 3.46 2.47
CA VAL A 117 1.84 4.51 3.39
C VAL A 117 0.62 4.10 4.23
N GLY A 118 -0.29 3.32 3.64
CA GLY A 118 -1.54 2.90 4.27
C GLY A 118 -1.52 1.54 4.95
N SER A 119 -0.34 0.94 5.17
CA SER A 119 -0.19 -0.36 5.82
C SER A 119 0.76 -0.28 7.01
N HIS A 120 0.49 -1.05 8.08
CA HIS A 120 1.37 -1.13 9.24
C HIS A 120 2.58 -2.05 9.02
N ALA A 121 2.49 -2.98 8.06
CA ALA A 121 3.55 -3.92 7.70
C ALA A 121 3.72 -4.04 6.18
N VAL A 122 4.98 -4.06 5.72
CA VAL A 122 5.36 -4.26 4.32
C VAL A 122 6.37 -5.40 4.19
N ASN A 123 6.03 -6.39 3.36
CA ASN A 123 6.79 -7.63 3.19
C ASN A 123 7.30 -7.76 1.75
N GLY A 124 8.56 -8.15 1.60
CA GLY A 124 9.11 -8.65 0.34
C GLY A 124 9.07 -10.17 0.29
N MET A 125 9.11 -10.71 -0.93
CA MET A 125 9.08 -12.17 -1.18
C MET A 125 10.44 -12.84 -0.94
N ALA A 126 11.51 -12.05 -0.79
CA ALA A 126 12.87 -12.50 -0.48
C ALA A 126 13.63 -11.44 0.31
N GLN A 127 14.70 -11.82 1.02
CA GLN A 127 15.53 -10.89 1.79
C GLN A 127 16.10 -9.76 0.93
N ILE A 128 16.70 -10.09 -0.22
CA ILE A 128 17.25 -9.10 -1.16
C ILE A 128 16.15 -8.15 -1.66
N HIS A 129 14.96 -8.69 -1.90
CA HIS A 129 13.80 -7.91 -2.34
C HIS A 129 13.36 -6.92 -1.26
N SER A 130 13.22 -7.39 -0.02
CA SER A 130 12.91 -6.54 1.14
C SER A 130 13.95 -5.43 1.33
N ASP A 131 15.23 -5.72 1.10
CA ASP A 131 16.31 -4.74 1.25
C ASP A 131 16.27 -3.67 0.14
N ILE A 132 15.98 -4.05 -1.11
CA ILE A 132 15.79 -3.08 -2.21
C ILE A 132 14.57 -2.19 -1.97
N ILE A 133 13.46 -2.76 -1.49
CA ILE A 133 12.27 -1.96 -1.14
C ILE A 133 12.62 -1.00 -0.01
N LYS A 134 13.30 -1.47 1.04
CA LYS A 134 13.75 -0.60 2.15
C LYS A 134 14.59 0.55 1.63
N ASP A 135 15.59 0.31 0.79
CA ASP A 135 16.47 1.37 0.29
C ASP A 135 15.70 2.38 -0.59
N THR A 136 14.84 1.90 -1.46
CA THR A 136 14.02 2.73 -2.36
C THR A 136 13.01 3.57 -1.58
N VAL A 137 12.33 2.95 -0.61
CA VAL A 137 11.32 3.60 0.24
C VAL A 137 11.97 4.56 1.22
N SER A 138 13.11 4.20 1.84
CA SER A 138 13.82 5.05 2.82
C SER A 138 14.45 6.28 2.18
N SER A 139 14.98 6.15 0.96
CA SER A 139 15.46 7.29 0.16
C SER A 139 14.34 8.30 -0.11
N CYS A 140 13.12 7.81 -0.29
CA CYS A 140 11.94 8.63 -0.50
C CYS A 140 11.39 9.17 0.83
N HIS A 141 11.06 8.33 1.81
CA HIS A 141 10.26 8.62 3.02
C HIS A 141 11.07 8.90 4.29
N HIS A 142 12.30 9.42 4.16
CA HIS A 142 13.30 9.47 5.23
C HIS A 142 12.93 10.17 6.58
N PRO A 143 11.79 10.87 6.77
CA PRO A 143 11.34 11.24 8.12
C PRO A 143 10.15 10.42 8.67
N LEU A 144 9.47 9.59 7.87
CA LEU A 144 8.09 9.14 8.19
C LEU A 144 7.95 7.67 8.63
N HIS A 145 8.95 6.82 8.39
CA HIS A 145 8.81 5.39 8.64
C HIS A 145 9.86 4.87 9.63
N SER A 146 9.38 4.32 10.74
CA SER A 146 10.19 3.55 11.70
C SER A 146 10.70 2.27 11.03
N PRO A 147 11.94 1.81 11.31
CA PRO A 147 12.48 0.55 10.77
C PRO A 147 11.59 -0.68 11.04
N SER A 148 10.65 -0.59 11.98
CA SER A 148 9.70 -1.64 12.35
C SER A 148 8.60 -1.94 11.31
N LEU A 149 8.39 -1.09 10.30
CA LEU A 149 7.39 -1.31 9.24
C LEU A 149 7.70 -2.48 8.32
N PHE A 150 8.97 -2.87 8.22
CA PHE A 150 9.40 -4.00 7.42
C PHE A 150 9.51 -5.23 8.32
N SER A 151 8.39 -5.90 8.51
CA SER A 151 8.32 -7.05 9.41
C SER A 151 7.96 -8.31 8.64
N LEU A 152 8.99 -9.13 8.40
CA LEU A 152 8.96 -10.53 7.93
C LEU A 152 9.17 -10.72 6.43
N ASN A 153 10.24 -11.45 6.07
CA ASN A 153 10.30 -12.14 4.79
C ASN A 153 9.31 -13.30 4.86
N VAL A 154 8.20 -13.19 4.14
CA VAL A 154 7.35 -14.35 3.89
C VAL A 154 7.93 -15.02 2.65
N LEU A 155 8.83 -15.98 2.87
CA LEU A 155 9.30 -16.84 1.78
C LEU A 155 8.09 -17.50 1.13
N SER A 156 7.97 -17.44 -0.19
CA SER A 156 6.95 -18.18 -0.94
C SER A 156 7.02 -19.65 -0.58
N VAL A 157 6.07 -20.16 0.19
CA VAL A 157 5.99 -21.58 0.54
C VAL A 157 5.08 -22.26 -0.46
N LEU A 158 5.64 -23.14 -1.28
CA LEU A 158 4.87 -24.05 -2.11
C LEU A 158 4.27 -25.13 -1.20
N TRP A 159 2.95 -25.29 -1.19
CA TRP A 159 2.30 -26.37 -0.44
C TRP A 159 2.71 -27.73 -1.03
N VAL A 160 3.57 -28.47 -0.32
CA VAL A 160 4.15 -29.76 -0.73
C VAL A 160 3.10 -30.79 -1.15
N THR A 161 1.88 -30.72 -0.57
CA THR A 161 0.75 -31.61 -0.89
C THR A 161 0.27 -31.52 -2.34
N THR A 162 0.51 -30.41 -3.04
CA THR A 162 0.14 -30.25 -4.45
C THR A 162 1.19 -30.83 -5.41
N HIS A 163 2.45 -30.91 -5.00
CA HIS A 163 3.57 -31.31 -5.88
C HIS A 163 4.01 -32.77 -5.70
N THR A 164 3.63 -33.45 -4.61
CA THR A 164 3.95 -34.86 -4.40
C THR A 164 3.01 -35.84 -5.09
N LYS A 165 1.87 -35.39 -5.64
CA LYS A 165 0.98 -36.25 -6.46
C LYS A 165 1.37 -36.33 -7.94
N GLN A 166 2.24 -35.45 -8.43
CA GLN A 166 2.60 -35.43 -9.85
C GLN A 166 3.74 -36.39 -10.22
N SER A 167 4.43 -36.96 -9.23
CA SER A 167 5.51 -37.96 -9.42
C SER A 167 5.05 -39.42 -9.29
N CYS A 168 3.76 -39.71 -9.06
CA CYS A 168 3.22 -41.07 -8.96
C CYS A 168 2.32 -41.50 -10.14
N CYS A 169 2.24 -40.72 -11.22
CA CYS A 169 1.47 -41.08 -12.41
C CYS A 169 2.29 -40.84 -13.68
N PHE A 170 3.24 -41.72 -13.97
CA PHE A 170 3.69 -42.01 -15.34
C PHE A 170 3.89 -43.54 -15.46
N PRO A 171 3.50 -44.14 -16.60
CA PRO A 171 3.30 -45.59 -16.76
C PRO A 171 4.57 -46.44 -16.73
#